data_AF-A0A4Q7VJB0-F1
#
_entry.id   AF-A0A4Q7VJB0-F1
#
_cell.length_a   1.000
_cell.length_b   1.000
_cell.length_c   1.000
_cell.angle_alpha   90.00
_cell.angle_beta   90.00
_cell.angle_gamma   90.00
#
_symmetry.space_group_name_H-M   'P 1'
#
loop_
_entity.id
_entity.type
_entity.pdbx_description
1 polymer ?
#
loop_
_entity_poly.entity_id
_entity_poly.type
_entity_poly.pdbx_seq_one_letter_code
_entity_poly.pdbx_strand_id
1 'polypeptide(L)' 'MSKRNTIIVACLLVMSAVLISILKDGDHDRLDMELVDLYNGILYGAGFGILIVTLFRKKPKQA' A
#
# COMPACT_ATOMS: atom_id res chain seq x y z
N MET A 1 2.90 -14.09 -11.23
CA MET A 1 4.04 -13.45 -10.54
C MET A 1 4.57 -14.34 -9.44
N SER A 2 5.88 -14.32 -9.17
CA SER A 2 6.45 -15.01 -8.00
C SER A 2 5.99 -14.33 -6.71
N LYS A 3 5.86 -15.11 -5.62
CA LYS A 3 5.55 -14.59 -4.28
C LYS A 3 6.51 -13.46 -3.88
N ARG A 4 7.78 -13.57 -4.28
CA ARG A 4 8.81 -12.55 -4.03
C ARG A 4 8.45 -11.20 -4.67
N ASN A 5 8.03 -11.19 -5.94
CA ASN A 5 7.63 -9.96 -6.62
C ASN A 5 6.36 -9.35 -5.98
N THR A 6 5.44 -10.18 -5.50
CA THR A 6 4.19 -9.70 -4.88
C THR A 6 4.47 -8.99 -3.55
N ILE A 7 5.39 -9.55 -2.75
CA ILE A 7 5.85 -8.92 -1.50
C ILE A 7 6.59 -7.61 -1.79
N ILE A 8 7.46 -7.60 -2.81
CA ILE A 8 8.20 -6.38 -3.21
C ILE A 8 7.23 -5.26 -3.63
N VAL A 9 6.20 -5.59 -4.43
CA VAL A 9 5.17 -4.62 -4.83
C VAL A 9 4.40 -4.09 -3.63
N ALA A 10 4.06 -4.95 -2.66
CA ALA A 10 3.38 -4.50 -1.46
C ALA A 10 4.25 -3.58 -0.59
N CYS A 11 5.53 -3.89 -0.42
CA CYS A 11 6.48 -2.99 0.26
C CYS A 11 6.63 -1.66 -0.47
N LEU A 12 6.67 -1.66 -1.81
CA LEU A 12 6.73 -0.44 -2.61
C LEU A 12 5.48 0.43 -2.41
N LEU A 13 4.29 -0.16 -2.38
CA LEU A 13 3.04 0.58 -2.12
C LEU A 13 3.03 1.25 -0.75
N VAL A 14 3.49 0.54 0.29
CA VAL A 14 3.61 1.11 1.64
C VAL A 14 4.64 2.24 1.68
N MET A 15 5.80 2.06 1.04
CA MET A 15 6.84 3.09 0.96
C MET A 15 6.37 4.35 0.22
N SER A 16 5.59 4.20 -0.85
CA SER A 16 4.99 5.33 -1.56
C SER A 16 4.03 6.13 -0.68
N ALA A 17 3.20 5.46 0.14
CA ALA A 17 2.30 6.13 1.07
C ALA A 17 3.06 6.92 2.15
N VAL A 18 4.18 6.37 2.65
CA VAL A 18 5.04 7.08 3.61
C VAL A 18 5.65 8.33 2.98
N LEU A 19 6.16 8.25 1.74
CA LEU A 19 6.74 9.39 1.03
C LEU A 19 5.71 10.49 0.77
N ILE A 20 4.50 10.11 0.36
CA ILE A 20 3.39 11.05 0.14
C ILE A 20 2.98 11.72 1.45
N SER A 21 2.96 10.98 2.57
CA SER A 21 2.66 11.53 3.90
C SER A 21 3.71 12.56 4.34
N ILE A 22 5.00 12.33 4.07
CA ILE A 22 6.09 13.27 4.37
C ILE A 22 6.00 14.51 3.48
N LEU A 23 5.60 14.35 2.21
CA LEU A 23 5.40 15.48 1.30
C LEU A 23 4.22 16.38 1.73
N LYS A 24 3.24 15.84 2.46
CA LYS A 24 2.04 16.56 2.93
C LYS A 24 2.35 17.72 3.89
N ASP A 25 3.52 17.72 4.53
CA ASP A 25 3.93 18.79 5.46
C ASP A 25 4.37 20.09 4.74
N GLY A 26 4.40 20.12 3.41
CA GLY A 26 4.57 21.33 2.61
C GLY A 26 3.28 22.14 2.50
N ASP A 27 3.39 23.47 2.35
CA ASP A 27 2.29 24.45 2.24
C ASP A 27 1.26 24.04 1.17
N HIS A 28 0.24 23.29 1.58
CA HIS A 28 -0.78 22.71 0.70
C HIS A 28 -2.17 23.12 1.16
N ASP A 29 -3.03 23.44 0.20
CA ASP A 29 -4.42 23.81 0.46
C ASP A 29 -5.17 22.67 1.18
N ARG A 30 -6.19 23.01 1.99
CA ARG A 30 -6.96 22.03 2.77
C ARG A 30 -7.58 20.93 1.91
N LEU A 31 -7.93 21.24 0.66
CA LEU A 31 -8.47 20.28 -0.31
C LEU A 31 -7.43 19.24 -0.73
N ASP A 32 -6.18 19.67 -0.92
CA ASP A 32 -5.07 18.78 -1.28
C ASP A 32 -4.74 17.83 -0.13
N MET A 33 -4.83 18.29 1.12
CA MET A 33 -4.60 17.44 2.30
C MET A 33 -5.61 16.29 2.40
N GLU A 34 -6.88 16.53 2.12
CA GLU A 34 -7.93 15.50 2.19
C GLU A 34 -7.79 14.47 1.06
N LEU A 35 -7.43 14.92 -0.15
CA LEU A 35 -7.06 14.06 -1.27
C LEU A 35 -5.84 13.19 -0.96
N VAL A 36 -4.80 13.78 -0.37
CA VAL A 36 -3.58 13.06 0.04
C VAL A 36 -3.89 11.99 1.09
N ASP A 37 -4.74 12.30 2.08
CA ASP A 37 -5.14 11.33 3.10
C ASP A 37 -5.96 10.18 2.51
N LEU A 38 -6.85 10.45 1.55
CA LEU A 38 -7.58 9.42 0.81
C LEU A 38 -6.62 8.51 0.03
N TYR A 39 -5.67 9.09 -0.70
CA TYR A 39 -4.67 8.34 -1.47
C TYR A 39 -3.77 7.49 -0.57
N ASN A 40 -3.31 8.04 0.56
CA ASN A 40 -2.56 7.30 1.55
C ASN A 40 -3.37 6.12 2.10
N GLY A 41 -4.64 6.35 2.45
CA GLY A 41 -5.55 5.28 2.90
C GLY A 41 -5.67 4.15 1.88
N ILE A 42 -5.84 4.48 0.59
CA ILE A 42 -5.92 3.49 -0.50
C ILE A 42 -4.58 2.75 -0.66
N LEU A 43 -3.45 3.44 -0.63
CA LEU A 43 -2.13 2.82 -0.77
C LEU A 43 -1.79 1.89 0.39
N TYR A 44 -2.07 2.30 1.63
CA TYR A 44 -1.93 1.43 2.80
C TYR A 44 -2.88 0.25 2.73
N GLY A 45 -4.15 0.48 2.40
CA GLY A 45 -5.17 -0.58 2.27
C GLY A 45 -4.80 -1.61 1.20
N ALA A 46 -4.37 -1.16 0.02
CA ALA A 46 -3.93 -2.04 -1.07
C ALA A 46 -2.64 -2.79 -0.69
N GLY A 47 -1.65 -2.11 -0.11
CA GLY A 47 -0.40 -2.72 0.33
C GLY A 47 -0.62 -3.81 1.38
N PHE A 48 -1.37 -3.51 2.44
CA PHE A 48 -1.72 -4.49 3.48
C PHE A 48 -2.61 -5.61 2.95
N GLY A 49 -3.60 -5.30 2.11
CA GLY A 49 -4.46 -6.31 1.50
C GLY A 49 -3.66 -7.32 0.67
N ILE A 50 -2.72 -6.85 -0.15
CA ILE A 50 -1.84 -7.72 -0.93
C ILE A 50 -0.93 -8.54 -0.01
N LEU A 51 -0.38 -7.96 1.06
CA LEU A 51 0.44 -8.69 2.04
C LEU A 51 -0.37 -9.79 2.73
N ILE A 52 -1.56 -9.48 3.25
CA ILE A 52 -2.42 -10.44 3.94
C ILE A 52 -2.80 -11.57 2.96
N VAL A 53 -3.27 -11.24 1.75
CA VAL A 53 -3.63 -12.24 0.75
C VAL A 53 -2.43 -13.11 0.36
N THR A 54 -1.22 -12.54 0.28
CA THR A 54 -0.01 -13.27 -0.12
C THR A 54 0.52 -14.17 1.00
N LEU A 55 0.45 -13.72 2.25
CA LEU A 55 0.91 -14.45 3.43
C LEU A 55 -0.10 -15.52 3.88
N PHE A 56 -1.40 -15.21 3.81
CA PHE A 56 -2.48 -16.08 4.31
C PHE A 56 -3.21 -16.87 3.22
N ARG A 57 -2.91 -16.70 1.92
CA ARG A 57 -3.33 -17.69 0.91
C ARG A 57 -2.65 -19.03 1.21
N LYS A 58 -3.35 -19.88 1.96
CA LYS A 58 -3.08 -21.32 2.00
C LYS A 58 -3.07 -21.80 0.54
N LYS A 59 -1.98 -22.45 0.13
CA LYS A 59 -1.94 -23.16 -1.15
C LYS A 59 -3.16 -24.08 -1.19
N PRO A 60 -3.96 -24.10 -2.27
CA PRO A 60 -4.96 -25.14 -2.42
C PRO A 60 -4.23 -26.47 -2.28
N LYS A 61 -4.71 -27.29 -1.35
CA LYS A 61 -4.25 -28.65 -1.12
C LYS A 61 -4.55 -29.39 -2.44
N GLN A 62 -3.57 -29.48 -3.33
CA GLN A 62 -3.66 -30.39 -4.47
C GLN A 62 -3.70 -31.78 -3.87
N ALA A 63 -4.90 -32.38 -3.92
CA ALA A 63 -5.16 -33.77 -3.58
C ALA A 63 -4.54 -34.69 -4.64
#